data_AF-A0A0H3GZH6-F1
#
_entry.id   AF-A0A0H3GZH6-F1
#
_cell.length_a   1.000
_cell.length_b   1.000
_cell.length_c   1.000
_cell.angle_alpha   90.00
_cell.angle_beta   90.00
_cell.angle_gamma   90.00
#
_symmetry.space_group_name_H-M   'P 1'
#
loop_
_entity.id
_entity.type
_entity.pdbx_description
1 polymer ?
#
loop_
_entity_poly.entity_id
_entity_poly.type
_entity_poly.pdbx_seq_one_letter_code
_entity_poly.pdbx_strand_id
1 'polypeptide(L)'
;MTEHKAERAPWGDFPAVVRNGDLKDLSKEPEYEAAKHGDHKAMSYKRMKPAEDELHCEIKALLDRAKATDDQERNEPELDIPAEISRREKRLEAIQAAKARLEARQREADQARGRSEDDGRRPRHPDGSDKGGGSYKREFGVPDDRDQESFTDPDSRIMKHAGGGSEQSYNGYTAVDAEHQIIVAAELTNCAADSQALLGMLAAVQANTGEMPAQTLADAGFRSEAVLAKVADHHGDVIVALGREGREDAKVNAKTHPHTAAIAAKLKTEQGDAAYRRRKSIVEAPNGWIKAVMGLRQFSMRGLDKVQAEWKLVCMALNLRRMAYL
;
A
#
# COMPACT_ATOMS: atom_id res chain seq x y z
N MET A 1 51.73 -9.93 18.99
CA MET A 1 50.53 -9.27 18.44
C MET A 1 49.41 -9.51 19.42
N THR A 2 48.96 -8.46 20.11
CA THR A 2 47.85 -8.50 21.05
C THR A 2 46.56 -8.67 20.26
N GLU A 3 45.94 -9.85 20.35
CA GLU A 3 44.60 -10.10 19.79
C GLU A 3 43.58 -9.22 20.52
N HIS A 4 43.19 -8.10 19.89
CA HIS A 4 41.98 -7.41 20.26
C HIS A 4 40.78 -8.25 19.78
N LYS A 5 40.24 -9.08 20.67
CA LYS A 5 38.87 -9.58 20.53
C LYS A 5 37.96 -8.37 20.50
N ALA A 6 37.33 -8.12 19.35
CA ALA A 6 36.31 -7.10 19.22
C ALA A 6 35.18 -7.38 20.23
N GLU A 7 35.06 -6.53 21.25
CA GLU A 7 33.90 -6.53 22.13
C GLU A 7 32.66 -6.25 21.28
N ARG A 8 31.73 -7.21 21.26
CA ARG A 8 30.39 -7.01 20.70
C ARG A 8 29.78 -5.80 21.40
N ALA A 9 29.36 -4.80 20.63
CA ALA A 9 28.53 -3.73 21.15
C ALA A 9 27.35 -4.32 21.95
N PRO A 10 26.95 -3.74 23.09
CA PRO A 10 25.86 -4.27 23.90
C PRO A 10 24.53 -3.97 23.19
N TRP A 11 24.14 -4.83 22.26
CA TRP A 11 22.84 -4.81 21.56
C TRP A 11 21.65 -5.13 22.49
N GLY A 12 21.80 -4.97 23.80
CA GLY A 12 20.81 -5.29 24.83
C GLY A 12 20.03 -4.09 25.37
N ASP A 13 20.57 -2.86 25.25
CA ASP A 13 19.97 -1.65 25.84
C ASP A 13 19.13 -0.84 24.84
N PHE A 14 18.41 -1.52 23.94
CA PHE A 14 17.32 -0.85 23.25
C PHE A 14 16.16 -0.68 24.23
N PRO A 15 15.57 0.52 24.36
CA PRO A 15 14.35 0.68 25.14
C PRO A 15 13.32 -0.33 24.64
N ALA A 16 12.64 -1.00 25.58
CA ALA A 16 11.66 -2.02 25.25
C ALA A 16 10.67 -1.44 24.24
N VAL A 17 10.55 -2.08 23.07
CA VAL A 17 9.57 -1.68 22.07
C VAL A 17 8.20 -1.89 22.68
N VAL A 18 7.56 -0.80 23.10
CA VAL A 18 6.21 -0.83 23.67
C VAL A 18 5.26 -1.24 22.55
N ARG A 19 4.86 -2.50 22.54
CA ARG A 19 3.86 -3.01 21.60
C ARG A 19 2.49 -2.55 22.08
N ASN A 20 1.50 -2.48 21.19
CA ASN A 20 0.15 -2.05 21.55
C ASN A 20 -0.47 -2.82 22.75
N GLY A 21 -0.01 -4.04 23.02
CA GLY A 21 -0.42 -4.83 24.18
C GLY A 21 0.30 -4.50 25.50
N ASP A 22 1.43 -3.79 25.46
CA ASP A 22 2.30 -3.52 26.61
C ASP A 22 2.11 -2.11 27.20
N LEU A 23 1.13 -1.34 26.71
CA LEU A 23 0.97 0.06 27.09
C LEU A 23 0.61 0.29 28.57
N LYS A 24 0.05 -0.70 29.29
CA LYS A 24 -0.34 -0.56 30.72
C LYS A 24 -1.01 0.79 31.02
N ASP A 25 -0.36 1.66 31.79
CA ASP A 25 -0.91 2.96 32.20
C ASP A 25 -0.98 3.98 31.05
N LEU A 26 -0.12 3.87 30.02
CA LEU A 26 -0.27 4.64 28.78
C LEU A 26 -1.59 4.32 28.08
N SER A 27 -2.21 3.16 28.36
CA SER A 27 -3.51 2.84 27.79
C SER A 27 -4.66 3.66 28.38
N LYS A 28 -4.40 4.43 29.45
CA LYS A 28 -5.37 5.30 30.12
C LYS A 28 -5.10 6.78 29.86
N GLU A 29 -4.00 7.10 29.18
CA GLU A 29 -3.67 8.47 28.79
C GLU A 29 -4.76 9.00 27.84
N PRO A 30 -5.26 10.23 28.06
CA PRO A 30 -6.34 10.81 27.24
C PRO A 30 -6.01 10.82 25.75
N GLU A 31 -4.73 11.01 25.41
CA GLU A 31 -4.24 10.99 24.02
C GLU A 31 -4.31 9.60 23.38
N TYR A 32 -4.05 8.54 24.15
CA TYR A 32 -4.17 7.16 23.68
C TYR A 32 -5.64 6.74 23.57
N GLU A 33 -6.47 7.09 24.55
CA GLU A 33 -7.91 6.84 24.52
C GLU A 33 -8.57 7.61 23.36
N ALA A 34 -8.18 8.87 23.09
CA ALA A 34 -8.61 9.62 21.92
C ALA A 34 -8.17 8.96 20.59
N ALA A 35 -6.96 8.37 20.54
CA ALA A 35 -6.49 7.62 19.38
C ALA A 35 -7.17 6.24 19.20
N LYS A 36 -7.72 5.66 20.28
CA LYS A 36 -8.30 4.31 20.33
C LYS A 36 -9.82 4.29 20.17
N HIS A 37 -10.54 5.28 20.72
CA HIS A 37 -12.00 5.25 20.90
C HIS A 37 -12.85 5.85 19.77
N GLY A 38 -12.30 5.98 18.55
CA GLY A 38 -13.16 5.88 17.37
C GLY A 38 -13.49 7.17 16.66
N ASP A 39 -12.46 7.86 16.21
CA ASP A 39 -12.52 8.23 14.80
C ASP A 39 -12.26 6.98 13.97
N HIS A 40 -13.23 6.58 13.16
CA HIS A 40 -12.96 5.63 12.10
C HIS A 40 -11.76 6.16 11.31
N LYS A 41 -10.58 5.54 11.47
CA LYS A 41 -9.32 5.99 10.87
C LYS A 41 -9.45 6.18 9.37
N ALA A 42 -10.40 5.48 8.76
CA ALA A 42 -10.90 5.73 7.43
C ALA A 42 -12.43 5.86 7.42
N MET A 43 -12.94 6.65 6.48
CA MET A 43 -14.38 6.79 6.23
C MET A 43 -14.68 6.48 4.77
N SER A 44 -15.85 5.90 4.49
CA SER A 44 -16.28 5.65 3.12
C SER A 44 -16.89 6.89 2.48
N TYR A 45 -16.78 7.02 1.17
CA TYR A 45 -17.33 8.14 0.39
C TYR A 45 -18.84 8.33 0.67
N LYS A 46 -19.59 7.22 0.78
CA LYS A 46 -21.00 7.25 1.17
C LYS A 46 -21.26 7.89 2.54
N ARG A 47 -20.38 7.66 3.52
CA ARG A 47 -20.52 8.20 4.88
C ARG A 47 -20.03 9.64 5.00
N MET A 48 -19.12 10.07 4.14
CA MET A 48 -18.60 11.44 4.15
C MET A 48 -19.69 12.47 3.90
N LYS A 49 -20.60 12.24 2.94
CA LYS A 49 -21.68 13.19 2.60
C LYS A 49 -22.59 13.54 3.79
N PRO A 50 -23.27 12.57 4.44
CA PRO A 50 -24.11 12.90 5.59
C PRO A 50 -23.30 13.45 6.78
N ALA A 51 -22.03 13.05 6.94
CA ALA A 51 -21.18 13.60 8.00
C ALA A 51 -20.83 15.07 7.77
N GLU A 52 -20.62 15.51 6.51
CA GLU A 52 -20.45 16.93 6.17
C GLU A 52 -21.71 17.73 6.51
N ASP A 53 -22.89 17.22 6.14
CA ASP A 53 -24.17 17.88 6.41
C ASP A 53 -24.45 18.00 7.92
N GLU A 54 -24.19 16.94 8.67
CA GLU A 54 -24.31 16.92 10.14
C GLU A 54 -23.39 17.96 10.78
N LEU A 55 -22.09 17.98 10.41
CA LEU A 55 -21.14 18.95 10.96
C LEU A 55 -21.51 20.39 10.61
N HIS A 56 -22.01 20.67 9.41
CA HIS A 56 -22.52 22.00 9.07
C HIS A 56 -23.69 22.41 9.98
N CYS A 57 -24.61 21.49 10.26
CA CYS A 57 -25.76 21.76 11.14
C CYS A 57 -25.30 22.01 12.58
N GLU A 58 -24.36 21.21 13.08
CA GLU A 58 -23.81 21.37 14.43
C GLU A 58 -23.04 22.69 14.58
N ILE A 59 -22.17 23.04 13.63
CA ILE A 59 -21.42 24.30 13.64
C ILE A 59 -22.39 25.48 13.62
N LYS A 60 -23.43 25.42 12.77
CA LYS A 60 -24.46 26.46 12.73
C LYS A 60 -25.19 26.59 14.07
N ALA A 61 -25.58 25.48 14.68
CA ALA A 61 -26.27 25.49 15.97
C ALA A 61 -25.40 26.10 17.09
N LEU A 62 -24.09 25.79 17.10
CA LEU A 62 -23.15 26.40 18.05
C LEU A 62 -22.95 27.90 17.80
N LEU A 63 -22.87 28.33 16.54
CA LEU A 63 -22.79 29.76 16.18
C LEU A 63 -24.06 30.52 16.57
N ASP A 64 -25.23 29.93 16.39
CA ASP A 64 -26.50 30.53 16.78
C ASP A 64 -26.61 30.61 18.31
N ARG A 65 -26.16 29.59 19.04
CA ARG A 65 -26.05 29.61 20.50
C ARG A 65 -25.08 30.69 20.99
N ALA A 66 -23.89 30.80 20.38
CA ALA A 66 -22.91 31.82 20.73
C ALA A 66 -23.43 33.26 20.56
N LYS A 67 -24.41 33.48 19.66
CA LYS A 67 -25.09 34.77 19.49
C LYS A 67 -26.21 35.00 20.50
N ALA A 68 -26.87 33.92 20.92
CA ALA A 68 -27.97 33.95 21.88
C ALA A 68 -27.45 34.03 23.32
N THR A 69 -26.67 35.06 23.64
CA THR A 69 -26.26 35.32 25.04
C THR A 69 -27.37 36.09 25.76
N ASP A 70 -28.46 35.39 26.08
CA ASP A 70 -29.51 35.86 27.00
C ASP A 70 -29.57 34.92 28.23
N ASP A 71 -30.14 35.42 29.33
CA ASP A 71 -30.15 34.88 30.72
C ASP A 71 -30.41 33.36 30.91
N GLN A 72 -30.79 32.60 29.88
CA GLN A 72 -31.04 31.16 29.94
C GLN A 72 -29.78 30.30 30.14
N GLU A 73 -28.58 30.78 29.79
CA GLU A 73 -27.35 29.99 29.89
C GLU A 73 -26.80 29.82 31.32
N ARG A 74 -27.40 30.49 32.33
CA ARG A 74 -26.93 30.44 33.73
C ARG A 74 -26.92 29.02 34.34
N ASN A 75 -27.69 28.10 33.79
CA ASN A 75 -27.85 26.73 34.30
C ASN A 75 -27.24 25.65 33.39
N GLU A 76 -26.57 26.02 32.29
CA GLU A 76 -25.92 25.04 31.43
C GLU A 76 -24.46 24.80 31.85
N PRO A 77 -23.93 23.58 31.67
CA PRO A 77 -22.53 23.30 31.92
C PRO A 77 -21.65 24.23 31.07
N GLU A 78 -20.56 24.71 31.67
CA GLU A 78 -19.58 25.60 31.04
C GLU A 78 -18.92 24.88 29.85
N LEU A 79 -19.53 25.05 28.67
CA LEU A 79 -19.06 24.48 27.42
C LEU A 79 -18.26 25.55 26.70
N ASP A 80 -17.00 25.25 26.38
CA ASP A 80 -16.17 26.14 25.58
C ASP A 80 -16.66 26.11 24.12
N ILE A 81 -17.68 26.93 23.84
CA ILE A 81 -18.32 27.00 22.51
C ILE A 81 -17.28 27.32 21.42
N PRO A 82 -16.36 28.30 21.58
CA PRO A 82 -15.30 28.52 20.61
C PRO A 82 -14.42 27.30 20.34
N ALA A 83 -13.96 26.59 21.38
CA ALA A 83 -13.14 25.40 21.20
C ALA A 83 -13.90 24.28 20.46
N GLU A 84 -15.18 24.12 20.78
CA GLU A 84 -16.00 23.08 20.17
C GLU A 84 -16.36 23.38 18.71
N ILE A 85 -16.58 24.65 18.36
CA ILE A 85 -16.69 25.10 16.96
C ILE A 85 -15.39 24.77 16.22
N SER A 86 -14.23 25.17 16.76
CA SER A 86 -12.94 24.92 16.13
C SER A 86 -12.67 23.43 15.90
N ARG A 87 -13.04 22.58 16.86
CA ARG A 87 -12.91 21.12 16.75
C ARG A 87 -13.76 20.57 15.60
N ARG A 88 -15.01 21.01 15.47
CA ARG A 88 -15.92 20.58 14.40
C ARG A 88 -15.49 21.09 13.03
N GLU A 89 -15.02 22.34 12.94
CA GLU A 89 -14.46 22.90 11.71
C GLU A 89 -13.26 22.09 11.23
N LYS A 90 -12.32 21.76 12.12
CA LYS A 90 -11.17 20.89 11.78
C LYS A 90 -11.61 19.52 11.30
N ARG A 91 -12.65 18.94 11.91
CA ARG A 91 -13.19 17.65 11.50
C ARG A 91 -13.85 17.73 10.12
N LEU A 92 -14.62 18.78 9.87
CA LEU A 92 -15.26 19.05 8.58
C LEU A 92 -14.21 19.21 7.48
N GLU A 93 -13.17 20.00 7.72
CA GLU A 93 -12.05 20.19 6.81
C GLU A 93 -11.36 18.85 6.48
N ALA A 94 -11.12 18.01 7.49
CA ALA A 94 -10.52 16.69 7.29
C ALA A 94 -11.40 15.76 6.42
N ILE A 95 -12.72 15.81 6.58
CA ILE A 95 -13.68 15.04 5.76
C ILE A 95 -13.70 15.57 4.32
N GLN A 96 -13.80 16.88 4.13
CA GLN A 96 -13.79 17.51 2.81
C GLN A 96 -12.49 17.21 2.06
N ALA A 97 -11.33 17.30 2.74
CA ALA A 97 -10.04 16.98 2.15
C ALA A 97 -9.94 15.49 1.76
N ALA A 98 -10.48 14.58 2.58
CA ALA A 98 -10.52 13.16 2.26
C ALA A 98 -11.42 12.85 1.06
N LYS A 99 -12.59 13.48 1.00
CA LYS A 99 -13.53 13.39 -0.13
C LYS A 99 -12.91 13.91 -1.43
N ALA A 100 -12.28 15.07 -1.39
CA ALA A 100 -11.58 15.65 -2.53
C ALA A 100 -10.46 14.74 -3.06
N ARG A 101 -9.71 14.07 -2.18
CA ARG A 101 -8.69 13.07 -2.59
C ARG A 101 -9.29 11.86 -3.30
N LEU A 102 -10.43 11.35 -2.81
CA LEU A 102 -11.13 10.25 -3.48
C LEU A 102 -11.63 10.66 -4.86
N GLU A 103 -12.25 11.83 -4.97
CA GLU A 103 -12.75 12.38 -6.24
C GLU A 103 -11.59 12.61 -7.24
N ALA A 104 -10.48 13.21 -6.81
CA ALA A 104 -9.31 13.41 -7.64
C ALA A 104 -8.74 12.10 -8.18
N ARG A 105 -8.53 11.11 -7.30
CA ARG A 105 -8.05 9.77 -7.68
C ARG A 105 -9.01 9.07 -8.65
N GLN A 106 -10.30 9.26 -8.45
CA GLN A 106 -11.31 8.69 -9.33
C GLN A 106 -11.31 9.37 -10.71
N ARG A 107 -11.10 10.69 -10.79
CA ARG A 107 -10.93 11.41 -12.06
C ARG A 107 -9.71 10.89 -12.82
N GLU A 108 -8.56 10.77 -12.16
CA GLU A 108 -7.35 10.21 -12.77
C GLU A 108 -7.58 8.79 -13.32
N ALA A 109 -8.23 7.92 -12.52
CA ALA A 109 -8.55 6.56 -12.94
C ALA A 109 -9.55 6.51 -14.11
N ASP A 110 -10.51 7.43 -14.15
CA ASP A 110 -11.46 7.56 -15.26
C ASP A 110 -10.76 8.08 -16.53
N GLN A 111 -9.89 9.08 -16.42
CA GLN A 111 -9.08 9.61 -17.53
C GLN A 111 -8.15 8.54 -18.11
N ALA A 112 -7.49 7.75 -17.26
CA ALA A 112 -6.65 6.63 -17.71
C ALA A 112 -7.44 5.55 -18.47
N ARG A 113 -8.77 5.51 -18.30
CA ARG A 113 -9.70 4.64 -19.05
C ARG A 113 -10.33 5.34 -20.26
N GLY A 114 -9.91 6.56 -20.58
CA GLY A 114 -10.40 7.36 -21.70
C GLY A 114 -11.76 7.99 -21.47
N ARG A 115 -12.20 8.16 -20.22
CA ARG A 115 -13.43 8.89 -19.89
C ARG A 115 -13.17 10.39 -19.75
N SER A 116 -14.21 11.19 -19.91
CA SER A 116 -14.21 12.64 -19.73
C SER A 116 -15.49 13.10 -19.01
N GLU A 117 -15.50 14.35 -18.54
CA GLU A 117 -16.67 14.96 -17.89
C GLU A 117 -17.90 14.95 -18.80
N ASP A 118 -17.70 15.16 -20.11
CA ASP A 118 -18.78 15.21 -21.12
C ASP A 118 -19.08 13.84 -21.76
N ASP A 119 -18.60 12.72 -21.18
CA ASP A 119 -18.83 11.38 -21.76
C ASP A 119 -20.31 10.96 -21.75
N GLY A 120 -21.17 11.66 -21.00
CA GLY A 120 -22.60 11.38 -20.91
C GLY A 120 -22.89 9.96 -20.37
N ARG A 121 -21.94 9.39 -19.63
CA ARG A 121 -21.86 7.98 -19.21
C ARG A 121 -21.84 6.99 -20.37
N ARG A 122 -21.43 7.39 -21.58
CA ARG A 122 -21.41 6.51 -22.76
C ARG A 122 -19.97 6.22 -23.19
N PRO A 123 -19.57 4.94 -23.31
CA PRO A 123 -18.27 4.59 -23.86
C PRO A 123 -18.17 5.04 -25.32
N ARG A 124 -17.07 5.72 -25.65
CA ARG A 124 -16.75 6.12 -27.02
C ARG A 124 -15.45 5.47 -27.51
N HIS A 125 -15.35 5.30 -28.82
CA HIS A 125 -14.09 5.00 -29.50
C HIS A 125 -13.20 6.25 -29.51
N PRO A 126 -11.88 6.11 -29.75
CA PRO A 126 -10.97 7.24 -29.90
C PRO A 126 -11.37 8.22 -31.01
N ASP A 127 -12.14 7.77 -32.00
CA ASP A 127 -12.70 8.59 -33.09
C ASP A 127 -13.99 9.34 -32.71
N GLY A 128 -14.46 9.19 -31.47
CA GLY A 128 -15.68 9.82 -30.95
C GLY A 128 -16.98 9.03 -31.20
N SER A 129 -16.94 7.97 -32.00
CA SER A 129 -18.12 7.12 -32.25
C SER A 129 -18.51 6.33 -30.99
N ASP A 130 -19.82 6.07 -30.82
CA ASP A 130 -20.30 5.29 -29.68
C ASP A 130 -19.78 3.85 -29.79
N LYS A 131 -19.13 3.36 -28.73
CA LYS A 131 -18.48 2.03 -28.74
C LYS A 131 -19.44 0.85 -28.82
N GLY A 132 -20.74 1.10 -28.67
CA GLY A 132 -21.74 0.09 -28.39
C GLY A 132 -21.47 -0.58 -27.04
N GLY A 133 -22.34 -0.37 -26.07
CA GLY A 133 -22.17 -0.95 -24.74
C GLY A 133 -23.10 -0.33 -23.71
N GLY A 134 -23.22 -0.98 -22.55
CA GLY A 134 -23.94 -0.41 -21.42
C GLY A 134 -23.29 0.90 -20.96
N SER A 135 -24.12 1.83 -20.48
CA SER A 135 -23.63 3.08 -19.89
C SER A 135 -22.77 2.82 -18.64
N TYR A 136 -21.84 3.72 -18.37
CA TYR A 136 -21.10 3.73 -17.11
C TYR A 136 -22.08 3.86 -15.94
N LYS A 137 -21.85 3.07 -14.88
CA LYS A 137 -22.73 3.04 -13.70
C LYS A 137 -22.74 4.34 -12.88
N ARG A 138 -21.74 5.20 -13.09
CA ARG A 138 -21.53 6.45 -12.34
C ARG A 138 -21.00 7.53 -13.28
N GLU A 139 -21.18 8.78 -12.86
CA GLU A 139 -20.61 9.94 -13.55
C GLU A 139 -19.08 9.95 -13.49
N PHE A 140 -18.47 10.78 -14.33
CA PHE A 140 -17.02 10.94 -14.33
C PHE A 140 -16.55 11.51 -12.99
N GLY A 141 -15.48 10.96 -12.42
CA GLY A 141 -14.86 11.49 -11.22
C GLY A 141 -15.61 11.22 -9.91
N VAL A 142 -16.78 10.57 -9.96
CA VAL A 142 -17.54 10.18 -8.76
C VAL A 142 -17.03 8.83 -8.25
N PRO A 143 -16.49 8.73 -7.02
CA PRO A 143 -16.04 7.46 -6.43
C PRO A 143 -17.18 6.46 -6.20
N ASP A 144 -16.85 5.18 -6.00
CA ASP A 144 -17.83 4.20 -5.50
C ASP A 144 -18.15 4.53 -4.04
N ASP A 145 -19.40 4.33 -3.64
CA ASP A 145 -19.87 4.55 -2.26
C ASP A 145 -19.01 3.84 -1.19
N ARG A 146 -18.41 2.71 -1.55
CA ARG A 146 -17.56 1.89 -0.68
C ARG A 146 -16.10 2.32 -0.67
N ASP A 147 -15.66 3.18 -1.59
CA ASP A 147 -14.30 3.70 -1.57
C ASP A 147 -14.06 4.44 -0.27
N GLN A 148 -12.91 4.20 0.36
CA GLN A 148 -12.59 4.75 1.68
C GLN A 148 -11.26 5.47 1.65
N GLU A 149 -11.14 6.49 2.49
CA GLU A 149 -9.92 7.26 2.66
C GLU A 149 -9.52 7.29 4.13
N SER A 150 -8.22 7.16 4.40
CA SER A 150 -7.66 7.26 5.74
C SER A 150 -7.43 8.73 6.09
N PHE A 151 -7.94 9.17 7.23
CA PHE A 151 -7.69 10.53 7.75
C PHE A 151 -6.30 10.64 8.37
N THR A 152 -5.78 9.53 8.90
CA THR A 152 -4.49 9.50 9.59
C THR A 152 -3.31 9.29 8.66
N ASP A 153 -3.52 8.56 7.56
CA ASP A 153 -2.50 8.24 6.56
C ASP A 153 -3.12 8.14 5.14
N PRO A 154 -3.32 9.26 4.44
CA PRO A 154 -4.01 9.28 3.14
C PRO A 154 -3.31 8.52 2.00
N ASP A 155 -2.05 8.14 2.21
CA ASP A 155 -1.28 7.40 1.21
C ASP A 155 -1.42 5.88 1.36
N SER A 156 -1.89 5.39 2.51
CA SER A 156 -2.14 3.96 2.73
C SER A 156 -3.35 3.48 1.94
N ARG A 157 -3.42 2.19 1.64
CA ARG A 157 -4.62 1.57 1.04
C ARG A 157 -5.06 0.36 1.83
N ILE A 158 -6.36 0.06 1.73
CA ILE A 158 -6.92 -1.18 2.25
C ILE A 158 -6.48 -2.32 1.34
N MET A 159 -5.65 -3.24 1.86
CA MET A 159 -5.19 -4.42 1.13
C MET A 159 -5.55 -5.70 1.89
N LYS A 160 -5.71 -6.80 1.15
CA LYS A 160 -6.03 -8.12 1.73
C LYS A 160 -4.77 -8.79 2.25
N HIS A 161 -4.85 -9.32 3.46
CA HIS A 161 -3.81 -10.14 4.05
C HIS A 161 -4.15 -11.64 3.96
N ALA A 162 -3.12 -12.49 4.09
CA ALA A 162 -3.25 -13.95 3.96
C ALA A 162 -4.27 -14.59 4.93
N GLY A 163 -4.59 -13.92 6.04
CA GLY A 163 -5.60 -14.36 7.02
C GLY A 163 -7.05 -13.98 6.69
N GLY A 164 -7.32 -13.40 5.52
CA GLY A 164 -8.67 -13.00 5.10
C GLY A 164 -9.12 -11.61 5.57
N GLY A 165 -8.34 -10.97 6.46
CA GLY A 165 -8.53 -9.58 6.85
C GLY A 165 -8.14 -8.59 5.75
N SER A 166 -8.70 -7.39 5.81
CA SER A 166 -8.21 -6.24 5.05
C SER A 166 -7.73 -5.17 6.02
N GLU A 167 -6.52 -4.66 5.81
CA GLU A 167 -5.89 -3.67 6.69
C GLU A 167 -5.37 -2.49 5.87
N GLN A 168 -5.21 -1.33 6.52
CA GLN A 168 -4.53 -0.19 5.92
C GLN A 168 -3.04 -0.50 5.86
N SER A 169 -2.50 -0.60 4.65
CA SER A 169 -1.13 -1.06 4.43
C SER A 169 -0.51 -0.44 3.19
N TYR A 170 0.79 -0.72 3.06
CA TYR A 170 1.58 -0.54 1.85
C TYR A 170 2.07 -1.91 1.38
N ASN A 171 2.41 -2.01 0.11
CA ASN A 171 2.95 -3.20 -0.51
C ASN A 171 4.44 -3.03 -0.79
N GLY A 172 5.28 -3.77 -0.04
CA GLY A 172 6.73 -3.73 -0.13
C GLY A 172 7.28 -4.93 -0.91
N TYR A 173 8.24 -4.65 -1.79
CA TYR A 173 8.90 -5.60 -2.67
C TYR A 173 10.40 -5.62 -2.41
N THR A 174 11.03 -6.78 -2.61
CA THR A 174 12.49 -6.97 -2.58
C THR A 174 12.95 -7.79 -3.78
N ALA A 175 14.03 -7.37 -4.41
CA ALA A 175 14.83 -8.22 -5.30
C ALA A 175 16.04 -8.70 -4.51
N VAL A 176 16.27 -10.01 -4.54
CA VAL A 176 17.25 -10.69 -3.70
C VAL A 176 18.18 -11.49 -4.59
N ASP A 177 19.48 -11.30 -4.41
CA ASP A 177 20.52 -12.09 -5.05
C ASP A 177 20.41 -13.58 -4.66
N ALA A 178 20.73 -14.49 -5.57
CA ALA A 178 20.58 -15.92 -5.35
C ALA A 178 21.71 -16.55 -4.52
N GLU A 179 22.91 -15.97 -4.53
CA GLU A 179 24.12 -16.58 -3.98
C GLU A 179 24.27 -16.29 -2.48
N HIS A 180 24.11 -15.03 -2.10
CA HIS A 180 24.30 -14.54 -0.73
C HIS A 180 23.00 -14.09 -0.07
N GLN A 181 21.89 -14.08 -0.83
CA GLN A 181 20.58 -13.60 -0.40
C GLN A 181 20.64 -12.14 0.11
N ILE A 182 21.43 -11.31 -0.56
CA ILE A 182 21.50 -9.87 -0.34
C ILE A 182 20.36 -9.19 -1.11
N ILE A 183 19.67 -8.24 -0.47
CA ILE A 183 18.63 -7.45 -1.11
C ILE A 183 19.30 -6.43 -2.04
N VAL A 184 19.15 -6.58 -3.35
CA VAL A 184 19.75 -5.69 -4.37
C VAL A 184 18.81 -4.55 -4.79
N ALA A 185 17.51 -4.69 -4.55
CA ALA A 185 16.54 -3.60 -4.68
C ALA A 185 15.39 -3.79 -3.67
N ALA A 186 14.87 -2.68 -3.17
CA ALA A 186 13.74 -2.66 -2.23
C ALA A 186 12.83 -1.49 -2.60
N GLU A 187 11.62 -1.79 -3.05
CA GLU A 187 10.64 -0.77 -3.43
C GLU A 187 9.35 -0.96 -2.66
N LEU A 188 8.59 0.12 -2.48
CA LEU A 188 7.32 0.07 -1.77
C LEU A 188 6.30 0.95 -2.47
N THR A 189 5.08 0.46 -2.56
CA THR A 189 3.97 1.14 -3.23
C THR A 189 2.72 1.09 -2.37
N ASN A 190 1.74 1.93 -2.67
CA ASN A 190 0.40 1.82 -2.12
C ASN A 190 -0.56 1.09 -3.09
N CYS A 191 -0.04 0.37 -4.08
CA CYS A 191 -0.88 -0.41 -5.01
C CYS A 191 -1.04 -1.85 -4.50
N ALA A 192 -2.29 -2.33 -4.45
CA ALA A 192 -2.60 -3.70 -4.05
C ALA A 192 -2.26 -4.75 -5.12
N ALA A 193 -2.01 -4.35 -6.37
CA ALA A 193 -1.72 -5.26 -7.47
C ALA A 193 -0.21 -5.31 -7.77
N ASP A 194 0.37 -6.50 -7.70
CA ASP A 194 1.82 -6.71 -7.91
C ASP A 194 2.22 -6.69 -9.39
N SER A 195 1.25 -6.89 -10.29
CA SER A 195 1.52 -7.16 -11.72
C SER A 195 2.34 -6.09 -12.44
N GLN A 196 2.31 -4.84 -11.98
CA GLN A 196 3.07 -3.73 -12.57
C GLN A 196 4.43 -3.51 -11.88
N ALA A 197 4.64 -4.09 -10.70
CA ALA A 197 5.85 -3.84 -9.91
C ALA A 197 7.10 -4.51 -10.50
N LEU A 198 6.96 -5.54 -11.34
CA LEU A 198 8.10 -6.26 -11.91
C LEU A 198 9.05 -5.33 -12.70
N LEU A 199 8.51 -4.48 -13.57
CA LEU A 199 9.32 -3.55 -14.36
C LEU A 199 10.04 -2.54 -13.49
N GLY A 200 9.35 -2.00 -12.48
CA GLY A 200 9.95 -1.08 -11.50
C GLY A 200 11.07 -1.73 -10.71
N MET A 201 10.87 -2.98 -10.28
CA MET A 201 11.90 -3.75 -9.58
C MET A 201 13.12 -4.03 -10.48
N LEU A 202 12.92 -4.43 -11.73
CA LEU A 202 14.03 -4.66 -12.67
C LEU A 202 14.81 -3.39 -12.95
N ALA A 203 14.13 -2.25 -13.12
CA ALA A 203 14.77 -0.95 -13.26
C ALA A 203 15.56 -0.55 -12.00
N ALA A 204 15.01 -0.80 -10.82
CA ALA A 204 15.69 -0.54 -9.55
C ALA A 204 16.93 -1.44 -9.37
N VAL A 205 16.86 -2.72 -9.77
CA VAL A 205 18.03 -3.61 -9.78
C VAL A 205 19.11 -3.05 -10.70
N GLN A 206 18.78 -2.77 -11.97
CA GLN A 206 19.71 -2.19 -12.94
C GLN A 206 20.36 -0.90 -12.43
N ALA A 207 19.58 -0.02 -11.79
CA ALA A 207 20.09 1.24 -11.24
C ALA A 207 21.05 1.01 -10.06
N ASN A 208 20.80 0.00 -9.22
CA ASN A 208 21.60 -0.27 -8.03
C ASN A 208 22.88 -1.09 -8.32
N THR A 209 22.80 -2.03 -9.26
CA THR A 209 23.91 -2.97 -9.57
C THR A 209 24.70 -2.58 -10.81
N GLY A 210 24.13 -1.73 -11.68
CA GLY A 210 24.69 -1.42 -13.00
C GLY A 210 24.42 -2.49 -14.06
N GLU A 211 23.78 -3.61 -13.70
CA GLU A 211 23.59 -4.76 -14.58
C GLU A 211 22.17 -5.35 -14.47
N MET A 212 21.68 -5.87 -15.59
CA MET A 212 20.42 -6.61 -15.63
C MET A 212 20.63 -8.01 -15.04
N PRO A 213 19.71 -8.53 -14.21
CA PRO A 213 19.80 -9.91 -13.74
C PRO A 213 19.76 -10.89 -14.92
N ALA A 214 20.69 -11.84 -14.95
CA ALA A 214 20.72 -12.90 -15.96
C ALA A 214 19.46 -13.77 -15.93
N GLN A 215 18.92 -14.01 -14.72
CA GLN A 215 17.66 -14.71 -14.51
C GLN A 215 16.85 -14.03 -13.39
N THR A 216 15.55 -13.88 -13.60
CA THR A 216 14.60 -13.34 -12.61
C THR A 216 13.52 -14.37 -12.29
N LEU A 217 13.32 -14.64 -11.00
CA LEU A 217 12.27 -15.54 -10.50
C LEU A 217 11.22 -14.72 -9.75
N ALA A 218 9.95 -14.76 -10.18
CA ALA A 218 8.87 -13.98 -9.57
C ALA A 218 7.63 -14.84 -9.27
N ASP A 219 6.83 -14.41 -8.30
CA ASP A 219 5.58 -15.10 -7.97
C ASP A 219 4.47 -14.86 -9.02
N ALA A 220 3.36 -15.56 -8.88
CA ALA A 220 2.22 -15.44 -9.79
C ALA A 220 1.52 -14.06 -9.76
N GLY A 221 1.73 -13.25 -8.72
CA GLY A 221 1.19 -11.89 -8.61
C GLY A 221 1.81 -10.94 -9.63
N PHE A 222 3.06 -11.17 -10.02
CA PHE A 222 3.74 -10.41 -11.07
C PHE A 222 3.31 -10.76 -12.50
N ARG A 223 2.42 -11.75 -12.67
CA ARG A 223 1.99 -12.19 -14.01
C ARG A 223 1.06 -11.18 -14.67
N SER A 224 1.56 -10.52 -15.71
CA SER A 224 0.77 -9.68 -16.62
C SER A 224 1.33 -9.82 -18.02
N GLU A 225 0.49 -10.18 -18.99
CA GLU A 225 0.93 -10.38 -20.38
C GLU A 225 1.59 -9.13 -20.96
N ALA A 226 1.01 -7.95 -20.70
CA ALA A 226 1.57 -6.68 -21.15
C ALA A 226 2.93 -6.36 -20.52
N VAL A 227 3.15 -6.79 -19.28
CA VAL A 227 4.44 -6.63 -18.60
C VAL A 227 5.44 -7.65 -19.10
N LEU A 228 5.03 -8.92 -19.25
CA LEU A 228 5.87 -9.99 -19.81
C LEU A 228 6.32 -9.69 -21.23
N ALA A 229 5.47 -9.05 -22.05
CA ALA A 229 5.84 -8.58 -23.37
C ALA A 229 7.02 -7.59 -23.33
N LYS A 230 6.93 -6.56 -22.48
CA LYS A 230 8.01 -5.58 -22.29
C LYS A 230 9.27 -6.21 -21.73
N VAL A 231 9.11 -7.21 -20.86
CA VAL A 231 10.23 -7.91 -20.25
C VAL A 231 10.97 -8.80 -21.25
N ALA A 232 10.24 -9.45 -22.16
CA ALA A 232 10.80 -10.38 -23.15
C ALA A 232 11.80 -9.71 -24.11
N ASP A 233 11.64 -8.42 -24.38
CA ASP A 233 12.45 -7.70 -25.38
C ASP A 233 13.76 -7.11 -24.80
N HIS A 234 13.86 -6.92 -23.48
CA HIS A 234 14.90 -6.07 -22.88
C HIS A 234 15.56 -6.63 -21.61
N HIS A 235 15.08 -7.77 -21.10
CA HIS A 235 15.52 -8.28 -19.81
C HIS A 235 16.01 -9.72 -19.94
N GLY A 236 16.81 -10.17 -18.97
CA GLY A 236 17.32 -11.54 -18.92
C GLY A 236 16.21 -12.59 -18.80
N ASP A 237 16.58 -13.85 -18.51
CA ASP A 237 15.62 -14.95 -18.43
C ASP A 237 14.61 -14.73 -17.29
N VAL A 238 13.36 -14.39 -17.61
CA VAL A 238 12.31 -14.19 -16.60
C VAL A 238 11.39 -15.42 -16.51
N ILE A 239 11.23 -15.92 -15.29
CA ILE A 239 10.37 -17.04 -14.92
C ILE A 239 9.38 -16.57 -13.85
N VAL A 240 8.09 -16.61 -14.19
CA VAL A 240 6.99 -16.20 -13.31
C VAL A 240 6.03 -17.37 -13.12
N ALA A 241 5.59 -17.65 -11.90
CA ALA A 241 4.57 -18.70 -11.70
C ALA A 241 3.26 -18.39 -12.42
N LEU A 242 2.58 -19.45 -12.89
CA LEU A 242 1.29 -19.33 -13.56
C LEU A 242 0.11 -19.28 -12.59
N GLY A 243 0.29 -19.85 -11.39
CA GLY A 243 -0.75 -19.99 -10.39
C GLY A 243 -0.19 -20.18 -8.99
N ARG A 244 -1.10 -20.40 -8.04
CA ARG A 244 -0.73 -20.81 -6.68
C ARG A 244 -0.32 -22.28 -6.72
N GLU A 245 0.77 -22.61 -6.05
CA GLU A 245 1.23 -24.00 -5.92
C GLU A 245 0.12 -24.91 -5.39
N GLY A 246 0.08 -26.14 -5.92
CA GLY A 246 -0.93 -27.14 -5.56
C GLY A 246 -2.29 -26.93 -6.21
N ARG A 247 -2.46 -25.89 -7.05
CA ARG A 247 -3.64 -25.76 -7.92
C ARG A 247 -3.25 -26.04 -9.37
N GLU A 248 -4.16 -26.65 -10.12
CA GLU A 248 -3.98 -26.78 -11.56
C GLU A 248 -3.87 -25.39 -12.20
N ASP A 249 -2.84 -25.23 -13.01
CA ASP A 249 -2.68 -24.00 -13.80
C ASP A 249 -3.81 -23.89 -14.82
N ALA A 250 -4.37 -22.69 -14.93
CA ALA A 250 -5.35 -22.40 -15.97
C ALA A 250 -4.71 -22.62 -17.35
N LYS A 251 -5.46 -23.25 -18.27
CA LYS A 251 -4.99 -23.43 -19.65
C LYS A 251 -4.68 -22.07 -20.27
N VAL A 252 -3.40 -21.85 -20.58
CA VAL A 252 -2.94 -20.62 -21.23
C VAL A 252 -3.27 -20.70 -22.72
N ASN A 253 -4.02 -19.74 -23.23
CA ASN A 253 -4.26 -19.60 -24.66
C ASN A 253 -3.08 -18.84 -25.30
N ALA A 254 -2.22 -19.56 -26.00
CA ALA A 254 -1.02 -19.00 -26.62
C ALA A 254 -1.31 -17.92 -27.69
N LYS A 255 -2.52 -17.88 -28.28
CA LYS A 255 -2.88 -16.82 -29.24
C LYS A 255 -3.12 -15.48 -28.56
N THR A 256 -3.67 -15.49 -27.34
CA THR A 256 -3.99 -14.26 -26.60
C THR A 256 -2.93 -13.91 -25.57
N HIS A 257 -2.17 -14.88 -25.08
CA HIS A 257 -1.14 -14.71 -24.06
C HIS A 257 0.16 -15.45 -24.45
N PRO A 258 0.82 -15.08 -25.55
CA PRO A 258 2.02 -15.74 -26.04
C PRO A 258 3.19 -15.73 -25.03
N HIS A 259 3.41 -14.64 -24.31
CA HIS A 259 4.53 -14.53 -23.35
C HIS A 259 4.27 -15.37 -22.10
N THR A 260 3.03 -15.38 -21.59
CA THR A 260 2.63 -16.32 -20.52
C THR A 260 2.81 -17.77 -20.99
N ALA A 261 2.46 -18.09 -22.24
CA ALA A 261 2.63 -19.44 -22.78
C ALA A 261 4.11 -19.83 -22.92
N ALA A 262 4.99 -18.89 -23.29
CA ALA A 262 6.42 -19.10 -23.34
C ALA A 262 6.99 -19.44 -21.95
N ILE A 263 6.58 -18.70 -20.92
CA ILE A 263 6.97 -19.00 -19.53
C ILE A 263 6.42 -20.36 -19.08
N ALA A 264 5.18 -20.69 -19.45
CA ALA A 264 4.59 -21.99 -19.17
C ALA A 264 5.39 -23.15 -19.81
N ALA A 265 5.93 -22.95 -21.01
CA ALA A 265 6.81 -23.91 -21.64
C ALA A 265 8.14 -24.02 -20.90
N LYS A 266 8.74 -22.90 -20.47
CA LYS A 266 9.97 -22.89 -19.65
C LYS A 266 9.80 -23.69 -18.35
N LEU A 267 8.70 -23.46 -17.62
CA LEU A 267 8.39 -24.15 -16.36
C LEU A 267 8.20 -25.67 -16.50
N LYS A 268 7.91 -26.16 -17.71
CA LYS A 268 7.81 -27.61 -17.99
C LYS A 268 9.16 -28.27 -18.23
N THR A 269 10.21 -27.48 -18.49
CA THR A 269 11.57 -28.01 -18.63
C THR A 269 12.17 -28.30 -17.25
N GLU A 270 13.03 -29.31 -17.15
CA GLU A 270 13.74 -29.60 -15.89
C GLU A 270 14.54 -28.40 -15.39
N GLN A 271 15.19 -27.68 -16.31
CA GLN A 271 15.97 -26.49 -15.97
C GLN A 271 15.09 -25.36 -15.42
N GLY A 272 13.94 -25.09 -16.04
CA GLY A 272 13.01 -24.05 -15.60
C GLY A 272 12.34 -24.38 -14.27
N ASP A 273 11.93 -25.64 -14.07
CA ASP A 273 11.39 -26.10 -12.78
C ASP A 273 12.45 -26.05 -11.67
N ALA A 274 13.66 -26.54 -11.94
CA ALA A 274 14.78 -26.47 -10.99
C ALA A 274 15.12 -25.02 -10.63
N ALA A 275 15.17 -24.12 -11.61
CA ALA A 275 15.39 -22.69 -11.38
C ALA A 275 14.28 -22.10 -10.50
N TYR A 276 13.01 -22.33 -10.84
CA TYR A 276 11.88 -21.76 -10.13
C TYR A 276 11.76 -22.27 -8.68
N ARG A 277 12.10 -23.55 -8.41
CA ARG A 277 12.12 -24.10 -7.04
C ARG A 277 13.05 -23.31 -6.10
N ARG A 278 14.15 -22.75 -6.61
CA ARG A 278 15.09 -21.92 -5.82
C ARG A 278 14.47 -20.60 -5.36
N ARG A 279 13.42 -20.09 -6.02
CA ARG A 279 12.79 -18.79 -5.69
C ARG A 279 12.48 -18.68 -4.19
N LYS A 280 11.89 -19.72 -3.62
CA LYS A 280 11.51 -19.74 -2.20
C LYS A 280 12.71 -19.62 -1.29
N SER A 281 13.74 -20.45 -1.50
CA SER A 281 14.93 -20.43 -0.63
C SER A 281 15.67 -19.10 -0.74
N ILE A 282 15.62 -18.42 -1.89
CA ILE A 282 16.27 -17.13 -2.09
C ILE A 282 15.54 -16.02 -1.30
N VAL A 283 14.24 -15.81 -1.55
CA VAL A 283 13.53 -14.62 -1.07
C VAL A 283 12.89 -14.77 0.32
N GLU A 284 12.50 -15.99 0.70
CA GLU A 284 11.78 -16.19 1.97
C GLU A 284 12.69 -15.99 3.18
N ALA A 285 13.99 -16.24 3.05
CA ALA A 285 14.94 -16.02 4.14
C ALA A 285 15.04 -14.53 4.53
N PRO A 286 15.36 -13.59 3.62
CA PRO A 286 15.31 -12.15 3.94
C PRO A 286 13.96 -11.69 4.48
N ASN A 287 12.85 -12.11 3.86
CA ASN A 287 11.51 -11.77 4.32
C ASN A 287 11.22 -12.29 5.74
N GLY A 288 11.63 -13.52 6.03
CA GLY A 288 11.54 -14.14 7.33
C GLY A 288 12.39 -13.41 8.37
N TRP A 289 13.58 -12.94 8.02
CA TRP A 289 14.44 -12.15 8.91
C TRP A 289 13.85 -10.78 9.23
N ILE A 290 13.39 -10.03 8.22
CA ILE A 290 12.73 -8.74 8.42
C ILE A 290 11.54 -8.89 9.36
N LYS A 291 10.73 -9.93 9.16
CA LYS A 291 9.54 -10.17 9.98
C LYS A 291 9.91 -10.73 11.35
N ALA A 292 10.54 -11.90 11.44
CA ALA A 292 10.70 -12.61 12.71
C ALA A 292 11.86 -12.08 13.56
N VAL A 293 12.97 -11.68 12.94
CA VAL A 293 14.20 -11.30 13.68
C VAL A 293 14.26 -9.80 13.93
N MET A 294 13.99 -8.97 12.91
CA MET A 294 13.94 -7.51 13.09
C MET A 294 12.61 -7.04 13.67
N GLY A 295 11.57 -7.86 13.61
CA GLY A 295 10.27 -7.58 14.23
C GLY A 295 9.40 -6.58 13.47
N LEU A 296 9.71 -6.25 12.21
CA LEU A 296 8.89 -5.30 11.44
C LEU A 296 7.49 -5.89 11.20
N ARG A 297 6.48 -5.29 11.84
CA ARG A 297 5.05 -5.64 11.68
C ARG A 297 4.20 -4.46 11.22
N GLN A 298 4.68 -3.24 11.46
CA GLN A 298 4.03 -1.99 11.13
C GLN A 298 5.12 -0.97 10.79
N PHE A 299 4.78 0.01 9.98
CA PHE A 299 5.64 1.16 9.74
C PHE A 299 5.46 2.18 10.86
N SER A 300 6.55 2.86 11.20
CA SER A 300 6.59 3.92 12.19
C SER A 300 6.17 5.25 11.58
N MET A 301 6.40 5.41 10.27
CA MET A 301 6.10 6.62 9.52
C MET A 301 4.76 6.51 8.77
N ARG A 302 4.21 7.66 8.39
CA ARG A 302 3.01 7.81 7.54
C ARG A 302 3.36 8.62 6.30
N GLY A 303 2.62 8.42 5.21
CA GLY A 303 2.93 8.99 3.90
C GLY A 303 3.89 8.11 3.10
N LEU A 304 3.63 7.98 1.78
CA LEU A 304 4.29 7.01 0.91
C LEU A 304 5.80 7.17 0.92
N ASP A 305 6.31 8.38 0.72
CA ASP A 305 7.75 8.65 0.62
C ASP A 305 8.51 8.27 1.90
N LYS A 306 7.91 8.59 3.06
CA LYS A 306 8.52 8.28 4.36
C LYS A 306 8.51 6.78 4.63
N VAL A 307 7.44 6.10 4.26
CA VAL A 307 7.32 4.64 4.40
C VAL A 307 8.25 3.91 3.43
N GLN A 308 8.45 4.43 2.22
CA GLN A 308 9.46 3.93 1.29
C GLN A 308 10.87 4.06 1.86
N ALA A 309 11.19 5.22 2.48
CA ALA A 309 12.48 5.42 3.13
C ALA A 309 12.69 4.44 4.31
N GLU A 310 11.66 4.25 5.15
CA GLU A 310 11.70 3.27 6.25
C GLU A 310 11.91 1.84 5.71
N TRP A 311 11.23 1.46 4.63
CA TRP A 311 11.40 0.16 3.99
C TRP A 311 12.82 -0.08 3.48
N LYS A 312 13.39 0.92 2.79
CA LYS A 312 14.79 0.87 2.31
C LYS A 312 15.77 0.78 3.48
N LEU A 313 15.54 1.52 4.57
CA LEU A 313 16.37 1.48 5.78
C LEU A 313 16.35 0.09 6.43
N VAL A 314 15.18 -0.55 6.54
CA VAL A 314 15.05 -1.92 7.06
C VAL A 314 15.83 -2.92 6.19
N CYS A 315 15.65 -2.84 4.87
CA CYS A 315 16.36 -3.73 3.94
C CYS A 315 17.88 -3.54 4.01
N MET A 316 18.35 -2.29 4.10
CA MET A 316 19.76 -1.97 4.29
C MET A 316 20.31 -2.54 5.60
N ALA A 317 19.59 -2.37 6.71
CA ALA A 317 20.00 -2.91 8.01
C ALA A 317 20.12 -4.45 7.98
N LEU A 318 19.20 -5.14 7.30
CA LEU A 318 19.34 -6.58 7.07
C LEU A 318 20.60 -6.90 6.26
N ASN A 319 20.81 -6.21 5.13
CA ASN A 319 21.99 -6.44 4.29
C ASN A 319 23.30 -6.25 5.06
N LEU A 320 23.44 -5.15 5.80
CA LEU A 320 24.63 -4.88 6.62
C LEU A 320 24.87 -6.03 7.61
N ARG A 321 23.81 -6.50 8.26
CA ARG A 321 23.90 -7.64 9.17
C ARG A 321 24.34 -8.91 8.47
N ARG A 322 23.89 -9.18 7.24
CA ARG A 322 24.29 -10.35 6.47
C ARG A 322 25.73 -10.28 5.99
N MET A 323 26.13 -9.14 5.43
CA MET A 323 27.48 -8.91 4.94
C MET A 323 28.55 -9.06 6.03
N ALA A 324 28.19 -8.82 7.30
CA ALA A 324 29.10 -9.08 8.42
C ALA A 324 29.44 -10.56 8.65
N TYR A 325 28.74 -11.50 7.99
CA TYR A 325 28.97 -12.94 8.08
C TYR A 325 29.25 -13.61 6.73
N LEU A 326 29.47 -12.82 5.67
CA LEU A 326 29.97 -13.30 4.37
C LEU A 326 31.50 -13.33 4.39
#